data_AF-A0A6G1CE53-F1
#
_entry.id   AF-A0A6G1CE53-F1
#
_cell.length_a   1.000
_cell.length_b   1.000
_cell.length_c   1.000
_cell.angle_alpha   90.00
_cell.angle_beta   90.00
_cell.angle_gamma   90.00
#
_symmetry.space_group_name_H-M   'P 1'
#
loop_
_entity.id
_entity.type
_entity.pdbx_description
1 polymer ?
#
loop_
_entity_poly.entity_id
_entity_poly.type
_entity_poly.pdbx_seq_one_letter_code
_entity_poly.pdbx_strand_id
1 'polypeptide(L)'
;MLVSSGNANQEQIESTDNEANSMGGGDMPRHCRSLSMESFTTRNLDLGAVGQTMPNFQLPSTGEGVGGHGGSGSNGDHTALIDAKLGNGEFSEAEKKTIMESESLSELVLTDPKKVKKILSNRRSAKRSKERKLKHKVALERKLQLLQMEITKLSQQLMMVQREFSGLLSQNNELKIRIQEMDRQRQMSDAIFEAMAAEAMQLVQVAFGDQFNYPHVPNGSQQQMSTQMIQLQQPQTQAQPSQTQQNQP
;
A
#
# COMPACT_ATOMS: atom_id res chain seq x y z
N MET A 1 -31.40 -2.19 55.08
CA MET A 1 -30.37 -1.38 54.39
C MET A 1 -30.87 -1.19 52.97
N LEU A 2 -31.50 -0.07 52.64
CA LEU A 2 -30.90 1.23 52.24
C LEU A 2 -30.14 1.09 50.90
N VAL A 3 -30.78 1.39 49.77
CA VAL A 3 -30.82 2.65 48.96
C VAL A 3 -29.78 2.68 47.83
N SER A 4 -30.33 2.77 46.61
CA SER A 4 -29.99 3.48 45.36
C SER A 4 -28.56 3.83 44.89
N SER A 5 -28.51 3.90 43.55
CA SER A 5 -27.77 4.84 42.68
C SER A 5 -26.29 4.55 42.43
N GLY A 6 -25.74 4.79 41.22
CA GLY A 6 -26.27 5.48 40.05
C GLY A 6 -25.26 5.50 38.90
N ASN A 7 -25.80 5.87 37.73
CA ASN A 7 -25.10 6.17 36.47
C ASN A 7 -24.04 7.27 36.61
N ALA A 8 -22.99 7.15 35.80
CA ALA A 8 -22.05 8.22 35.43
C ALA A 8 -21.46 7.86 34.05
N ASN A 9 -21.12 8.75 33.12
CA ASN A 9 -21.40 10.15 32.83
C ASN A 9 -20.83 10.32 31.41
N GLN A 10 -21.64 10.78 30.44
CA GLN A 10 -21.15 11.16 29.11
C GLN A 10 -21.15 12.69 29.06
N GLU A 11 -19.96 13.26 28.86
CA GLU A 11 -19.73 14.69 28.80
C GLU A 11 -20.34 15.34 27.54
N GLN A 12 -20.83 16.55 27.77
CA GLN A 12 -21.46 17.48 26.85
C GLN A 12 -20.44 18.09 25.86
N ILE A 13 -20.87 18.34 24.62
CA ILE A 13 -20.46 19.54 23.88
C ILE A 13 -21.70 20.11 23.19
N GLU A 14 -22.14 21.24 23.73
CA GLU A 14 -23.13 22.17 23.21
C GLU A 14 -22.46 23.05 22.12
N SER A 15 -23.11 23.23 20.97
CA SER A 15 -22.77 24.29 20.02
C SER A 15 -24.02 24.64 19.22
N THR A 16 -24.44 25.88 19.41
CA THR A 16 -25.66 26.53 18.92
C THR A 16 -25.62 26.81 17.42
N ASP A 17 -26.63 26.34 16.68
CA ASP A 17 -26.92 26.81 15.31
C ASP A 17 -27.66 28.15 15.38
N ASN A 18 -27.03 29.19 14.82
CA ASN A 18 -27.58 30.53 14.72
C ASN A 18 -27.85 30.83 13.23
N GLU A 19 -29.10 30.69 12.80
CA GLU A 19 -29.55 31.08 11.46
C GLU A 19 -29.57 32.61 11.36
N ALA A 20 -28.71 33.16 10.48
CA ALA A 20 -28.79 34.54 10.04
C ALA A 20 -28.91 34.58 8.50
N ASN A 21 -30.11 35.00 8.11
CA ASN A 21 -30.57 35.41 6.79
C ASN A 21 -29.59 36.39 6.12
N SER A 22 -29.21 36.15 4.85
CA SER A 22 -28.68 37.22 3.98
C SER A 22 -29.08 36.98 2.52
N MET A 23 -30.08 37.74 2.08
CA MET A 23 -30.35 38.05 0.69
C MET A 23 -29.13 38.71 0.04
N GLY A 24 -28.82 38.33 -1.20
CA GLY A 24 -27.78 38.97 -2.00
C GLY A 24 -27.73 38.38 -3.40
N GLY A 25 -28.49 38.99 -4.32
CA GLY A 25 -28.55 38.62 -5.72
C GLY A 25 -27.21 38.78 -6.46
N GLY A 26 -27.02 37.93 -7.46
CA GLY A 26 -25.83 37.94 -8.31
C GLY A 26 -25.78 36.68 -9.16
N ASP A 27 -26.77 36.52 -10.04
CA ASP A 27 -26.74 35.51 -11.10
C ASP A 27 -25.57 35.85 -12.04
N MET A 28 -24.54 35.00 -12.07
CA MET A 28 -23.38 35.16 -12.94
C MET A 28 -23.14 33.83 -13.66
N PRO A 29 -23.12 33.80 -15.02
CA PRO A 29 -23.13 32.54 -15.75
C PRO A 29 -21.82 31.78 -15.53
N ARG A 30 -21.90 30.65 -14.82
CA ARG A 30 -20.79 29.71 -14.70
C ARG A 30 -20.62 28.99 -16.03
N HIS A 31 -19.61 29.39 -16.80
CA HIS A 31 -19.22 28.69 -18.01
C HIS A 31 -18.58 27.35 -17.63
N CYS A 32 -19.39 26.29 -17.53
CA CYS A 32 -18.91 24.93 -17.42
C CYS A 32 -18.25 24.53 -18.73
N ARG A 33 -16.91 24.54 -18.79
CA ARG A 33 -16.17 23.80 -19.81
C ARG A 33 -16.25 22.32 -19.44
N SER A 34 -17.10 21.58 -20.13
CA SER A 34 -17.12 20.12 -20.10
C SER A 34 -15.75 19.60 -20.53
N LEU A 35 -15.04 18.92 -19.63
CA LEU A 35 -13.90 18.08 -19.99
C LEU A 35 -14.47 16.68 -20.26
N SER A 36 -14.40 16.27 -21.52
CA SER A 36 -14.68 14.90 -21.94
C SER A 36 -13.70 13.95 -21.26
N MET A 37 -14.22 13.01 -20.48
CA MET A 37 -13.45 11.96 -19.84
C MET A 37 -13.31 10.84 -20.86
N GLU A 38 -12.23 10.85 -21.64
CA GLU A 38 -11.92 9.74 -22.55
C GLU A 38 -11.57 8.50 -21.72
N SER A 39 -12.48 7.53 -21.77
CA SER A 39 -12.39 6.24 -21.11
C SER A 39 -11.36 5.36 -21.83
N PHE A 40 -10.22 5.13 -21.19
CA PHE A 40 -9.25 4.11 -21.61
C PHE A 40 -9.19 2.93 -20.64
N THR A 41 -10.28 2.61 -19.94
CA THR A 41 -10.34 1.36 -19.18
C THR A 41 -11.14 0.35 -19.96
N THR A 42 -10.44 -0.49 -20.71
CA THR A 42 -10.74 -1.92 -21.02
C THR A 42 -10.29 -2.28 -22.44
N ARG A 43 -9.04 -2.76 -22.56
CA ARG A 43 -8.71 -3.82 -23.52
C ARG A 43 -7.38 -4.49 -23.16
N ASN A 44 -7.53 -5.75 -22.72
CA ASN A 44 -6.54 -6.82 -22.59
C ASN A 44 -5.27 -6.59 -21.77
N LEU A 45 -5.27 -7.24 -20.59
CA LEU A 45 -4.06 -7.72 -19.93
C LEU A 45 -3.52 -8.90 -20.76
N ASP A 46 -2.50 -8.66 -21.57
CA ASP A 46 -1.66 -9.73 -22.10
C ASP A 46 -0.24 -9.56 -21.55
N LEU A 47 0.15 -10.53 -20.73
CA LEU A 47 1.37 -10.59 -19.96
C LEU A 47 2.42 -11.34 -20.79
N GLY A 48 3.12 -10.64 -21.68
CA GLY A 48 4.19 -11.28 -22.47
C GLY A 48 4.76 -10.42 -23.59
N ALA A 49 5.58 -9.41 -23.28
CA ALA A 49 6.56 -8.87 -24.23
C ALA A 49 7.59 -8.02 -23.49
N VAL A 50 8.72 -8.64 -23.17
CA VAL A 50 9.94 -7.96 -22.75
C VAL A 50 10.53 -7.23 -23.97
N GLY A 51 10.78 -5.94 -23.80
CA GLY A 51 11.58 -5.14 -24.72
C GLY A 51 10.76 -4.52 -25.85
N GLN A 52 10.63 -3.19 -25.82
CA GLN A 52 11.04 -2.29 -26.91
C GLN A 52 10.99 -0.85 -26.38
N THR A 53 12.19 -0.28 -26.24
CA THR A 53 12.57 1.12 -26.53
C THR A 53 11.59 2.23 -26.12
N MET A 54 11.91 2.92 -25.04
CA MET A 54 11.40 4.29 -24.78
C MET A 54 12.04 5.25 -25.81
N PRO A 55 11.28 6.20 -26.39
CA PRO A 55 11.86 7.20 -27.29
C PRO A 55 12.75 8.15 -26.49
N ASN A 56 13.99 8.25 -26.95
CA ASN A 56 14.99 9.21 -26.49
C ASN A 56 14.49 10.63 -26.80
N PHE A 57 14.04 11.38 -25.81
CA PHE A 57 13.84 12.81 -25.96
C PHE A 57 15.20 13.51 -25.84
N GLN A 58 15.90 13.57 -26.97
CA GLN A 58 17.05 14.44 -27.15
C GLN A 58 16.64 15.89 -26.85
N LEU A 59 17.30 16.46 -25.84
CA LEU A 59 17.30 17.89 -25.60
C LEU A 59 17.87 18.59 -26.85
N PRO A 60 17.19 19.61 -27.41
CA PRO A 60 17.79 20.37 -28.50
C PRO A 60 19.02 21.11 -27.96
N SER A 61 20.19 20.73 -28.48
CA SER A 61 21.44 21.44 -28.34
C SER A 61 21.22 22.91 -28.72
N THR A 62 21.59 23.80 -27.82
CA THR A 62 21.64 25.24 -28.07
C THR A 62 22.69 25.48 -29.15
N GLY A 63 22.24 25.61 -30.40
CA GLY A 63 23.05 26.10 -31.50
C GLY A 63 23.10 27.62 -31.42
N GLU A 64 24.23 28.13 -30.95
CA GLU A 64 24.62 29.53 -31.10
C GLU A 64 24.82 29.82 -32.59
N GLY A 65 23.81 30.46 -33.20
CA GLY A 65 23.93 31.13 -34.48
C GLY A 65 24.19 32.61 -34.24
N VAL A 66 25.48 32.97 -34.25
CA VAL A 66 25.99 34.35 -34.16
C VAL A 66 25.43 35.16 -35.32
N GLY A 67 24.45 36.02 -35.02
CA GLY A 67 24.00 37.09 -35.90
C GLY A 67 24.93 38.29 -35.72
N GLY A 68 25.86 38.46 -36.65
CA GLY A 68 26.68 39.66 -36.73
C GLY A 68 25.83 40.87 -37.16
N HIS A 69 25.91 41.94 -36.37
CA HIS A 69 25.71 43.29 -36.87
C HIS A 69 26.78 44.18 -36.26
N GLY A 70 27.77 44.52 -37.08
CA GLY A 70 28.66 45.64 -36.84
C GLY A 70 27.85 46.93 -36.97
N GLY A 71 27.77 47.68 -35.88
CA GLY A 71 27.25 49.04 -35.83
C GLY A 71 28.29 49.92 -35.16
N SER A 72 29.18 50.49 -35.96
CA SER A 72 30.08 51.56 -35.56
C SER A 72 29.25 52.82 -35.34
N GLY A 73 29.09 53.24 -34.09
CA GLY A 73 28.37 54.46 -33.71
C GLY A 73 28.82 54.94 -32.33
N SER A 74 29.06 56.23 -32.21
CA SER A 74 29.55 56.92 -31.01
C SER A 74 28.55 56.80 -29.83
N ASN A 75 28.68 55.75 -29.00
CA ASN A 75 27.75 55.41 -27.92
C ASN A 75 28.17 55.94 -26.53
N GLY A 76 29.29 56.65 -26.42
CA GLY A 76 29.85 57.08 -25.13
C GLY A 76 28.89 57.90 -24.26
N ASP A 77 28.06 58.74 -24.89
CA ASP A 77 27.08 59.60 -24.19
C ASP A 77 25.87 58.82 -23.67
N HIS A 78 25.39 57.83 -24.43
CA HIS A 78 24.19 57.07 -24.07
C HIS A 78 24.48 56.09 -22.92
N THR A 79 25.64 55.43 -22.96
CA THR A 79 26.08 54.54 -21.87
C THR A 79 26.33 55.31 -20.58
N ALA A 80 26.96 56.49 -20.65
CA ALA A 80 27.18 57.36 -19.49
C ALA A 80 25.86 57.84 -18.85
N LEU A 81 24.85 58.14 -19.68
CA LEU A 81 23.53 58.54 -19.20
C LEU A 81 22.80 57.40 -18.47
N ILE A 82 22.91 56.18 -18.99
CA ILE A 82 22.36 54.97 -18.35
C ILE A 82 23.05 54.70 -17.01
N ASP A 83 24.39 54.79 -16.98
CA ASP A 83 25.18 54.60 -15.75
C ASP A 83 24.84 55.65 -14.69
N ALA A 84 24.65 56.91 -15.07
CA ALA A 84 24.20 57.96 -14.16
C ALA A 84 22.81 57.67 -13.59
N LYS A 85 21.87 57.17 -14.41
CA LYS A 85 20.51 56.83 -13.96
C LYS A 85 20.47 55.61 -13.04
N LEU A 86 21.31 54.61 -13.31
CA LEU A 86 21.49 53.43 -12.47
C LEU A 86 22.26 53.75 -11.18
N GLY A 87 23.09 54.81 -11.17
CA GLY A 87 23.87 55.29 -10.03
C GLY A 87 23.05 55.78 -8.84
N ASN A 88 21.78 56.14 -9.04
CA ASN A 88 20.89 56.71 -8.01
C ASN A 88 20.41 55.71 -6.93
N GLY A 89 20.94 54.48 -6.90
CA GLY A 89 20.60 53.48 -5.87
C GLY A 89 19.23 52.79 -6.05
N GLU A 90 18.50 53.08 -7.14
CA GLU A 90 17.18 52.49 -7.38
C GLU A 90 17.20 51.01 -7.78
N PHE A 91 18.37 50.53 -8.26
CA PHE A 91 18.61 49.18 -8.77
C PHE A 91 19.80 48.52 -8.06
N SER A 92 19.67 47.23 -7.75
CA SER A 92 20.77 46.39 -7.25
C SER A 92 21.83 46.16 -8.32
N GLU A 93 23.09 45.89 -7.97
CA GLU A 93 24.14 45.58 -8.96
C GLU A 93 23.74 44.48 -9.96
N ALA A 94 23.08 43.42 -9.48
CA ALA A 94 22.58 42.35 -10.34
C ALA A 94 21.52 42.85 -11.34
N GLU A 95 20.67 43.80 -10.92
CA GLU A 95 19.66 44.42 -11.78
C GLU A 95 20.32 45.35 -12.80
N LYS A 96 21.31 46.15 -12.39
CA LYS A 96 22.10 47.02 -13.30
C LYS A 96 22.76 46.20 -14.40
N LYS A 97 23.41 45.09 -14.03
CA LYS A 97 24.00 44.16 -15.00
C LYS A 97 22.96 43.64 -16.00
N THR A 98 21.79 43.21 -15.50
CA THR A 98 20.70 42.70 -16.35
C THR A 98 20.13 43.77 -17.29
N ILE A 99 20.13 45.03 -16.86
CA ILE A 99 19.68 46.18 -17.65
C ILE A 99 20.72 46.49 -18.75
N MET A 100 22.01 46.52 -18.42
CA MET A 100 23.09 46.77 -19.37
C MET A 100 23.24 45.64 -20.41
N GLU A 101 22.94 44.40 -20.04
CA GLU A 101 22.95 43.24 -20.94
C GLU A 101 21.81 43.28 -21.98
N SER A 102 20.80 44.13 -21.81
CA SER A 102 19.61 44.16 -22.66
C SER A 102 19.36 45.57 -23.19
N GLU A 103 19.64 45.80 -24.47
CA GLU A 103 19.46 47.09 -25.16
C GLU A 103 18.07 47.70 -24.90
N SER A 104 17.02 46.89 -24.99
CA SER A 104 15.63 47.29 -24.71
C SER A 104 15.36 47.72 -23.26
N LEU A 105 16.07 47.15 -22.28
CA LEU A 105 15.93 47.55 -20.87
C LEU A 105 16.77 48.79 -20.59
N SER A 106 17.94 48.92 -21.21
CA SER A 106 18.80 50.09 -21.08
C SER A 106 18.18 51.35 -21.67
N GLU A 107 17.47 51.26 -22.80
CA GLU A 107 16.70 52.39 -23.33
C GLU A 107 15.46 52.70 -22.47
N LEU A 108 14.77 51.65 -22.01
CA LEU A 108 13.55 51.81 -21.21
C LEU A 108 13.83 52.39 -19.82
N VAL A 109 15.02 52.20 -19.25
CA VAL A 109 15.36 52.76 -17.93
C VAL A 109 15.49 54.28 -17.98
N LEU A 110 15.86 54.85 -19.13
CA LEU A 110 15.96 56.29 -19.34
C LEU A 110 14.58 56.96 -19.39
N THR A 111 13.58 56.24 -19.91
CA THR A 111 12.19 56.73 -20.05
C THR A 111 11.30 56.40 -18.85
N ASP A 112 11.33 55.14 -18.36
CA ASP A 112 10.50 54.66 -17.24
C ASP A 112 11.24 53.62 -16.35
N PRO A 113 11.99 54.07 -15.33
CA PRO A 113 12.71 53.17 -14.42
C PRO A 113 11.76 52.32 -13.55
N LYS A 114 10.56 52.79 -13.23
CA LYS A 114 9.58 52.03 -12.42
C LYS A 114 9.07 50.81 -13.19
N LYS A 115 8.82 50.97 -14.50
CA LYS A 115 8.45 49.85 -15.37
C LYS A 115 9.58 48.84 -15.50
N VAL A 116 10.84 49.27 -15.64
CA VAL A 116 11.99 48.35 -15.64
C VAL A 116 12.06 47.55 -14.34
N LYS A 117 11.90 48.20 -13.18
CA LYS A 117 11.86 47.51 -11.88
C LYS A 117 10.74 46.47 -11.79
N LYS A 118 9.55 46.80 -12.32
CA LYS A 118 8.42 45.85 -12.39
C LYS A 118 8.73 44.65 -13.30
N ILE A 119 9.37 44.88 -14.44
CA ILE A 119 9.79 43.82 -15.37
C ILE A 119 10.79 42.88 -14.68
N LEU A 120 11.83 43.42 -14.04
CA LEU A 120 12.84 42.62 -13.35
C LEU A 120 12.25 41.81 -12.19
N SER A 121 11.38 42.43 -11.39
CA SER A 121 10.67 41.75 -10.31
C SER A 121 9.77 40.61 -10.83
N ASN A 122 9.01 40.85 -11.91
CA ASN A 122 8.19 39.82 -12.55
C ASN A 122 9.06 38.70 -13.13
N ARG A 123 10.16 39.03 -13.81
CA ARG A 123 11.11 38.04 -14.33
C ARG A 123 11.65 37.14 -13.22
N ARG A 124 12.03 37.72 -12.08
CA ARG A 124 12.49 36.99 -10.89
C ARG A 124 11.40 36.10 -10.31
N SER A 125 10.18 36.62 -10.14
CA SER A 125 9.06 35.84 -9.59
C SER A 125 8.58 34.74 -10.53
N ALA A 126 8.56 34.99 -11.84
CA ALA A 126 8.28 33.99 -12.87
C ALA A 126 9.32 32.87 -12.88
N LYS A 127 10.62 33.20 -12.80
CA LYS A 127 11.71 32.21 -12.65
C LYS A 127 11.50 31.32 -11.42
N ARG A 128 11.24 31.93 -10.26
CA ARG A 128 10.97 31.21 -9.01
C ARG A 128 9.69 30.38 -9.06
N SER A 129 8.65 30.88 -9.74
CA SER A 129 7.39 30.15 -9.92
C SER A 129 7.58 28.92 -10.80
N LYS A 130 8.32 29.04 -11.91
CA LYS A 130 8.69 27.91 -12.77
C LYS A 130 9.52 26.88 -12.01
N GLU A 131 10.50 27.33 -11.23
CA GLU A 131 11.33 26.47 -10.38
C GLU A 131 10.48 25.69 -9.36
N ARG A 132 9.58 26.37 -8.64
CA ARG A 132 8.66 25.73 -7.69
C ARG A 132 7.77 24.69 -8.35
N LYS A 133 7.18 25.03 -9.50
CA LYS A 133 6.33 24.09 -10.27
C LYS A 133 7.12 22.89 -10.75
N LEU A 134 8.35 23.08 -11.23
CA LEU A 134 9.22 21.98 -11.66
C LEU A 134 9.61 21.08 -10.48
N LYS A 135 9.99 21.67 -9.34
CA LYS A 135 10.29 20.91 -8.10
C LYS A 135 9.08 20.09 -7.65
N HIS A 136 7.89 20.67 -7.67
CA HIS A 136 6.66 19.98 -7.33
C HIS A 136 6.37 18.82 -8.30
N LYS A 137 6.53 19.05 -9.62
CA LYS A 137 6.39 17.99 -10.63
C LYS A 137 7.31 16.80 -10.35
N VAL A 138 8.60 17.06 -10.12
CA VAL A 138 9.59 16.00 -9.80
C VAL A 138 9.25 15.30 -8.48
N ALA A 139 8.77 16.04 -7.47
CA ALA A 139 8.36 15.43 -6.21
C ALA A 139 7.16 14.48 -6.40
N LEU A 140 6.19 14.85 -7.25
CA LEU A 140 5.08 13.97 -7.60
C LEU A 140 5.53 12.73 -8.37
N GLU A 141 6.45 12.88 -9.33
CA GLU A 141 7.02 11.75 -10.08
C GLU A 141 7.74 10.76 -9.14
N ARG A 142 8.53 11.26 -8.18
CA ARG A 142 9.14 10.42 -7.15
C ARG A 142 8.11 9.75 -6.25
N LYS A 143 7.06 10.47 -5.84
CA LYS A 143 5.99 9.89 -5.03
C LYS A 143 5.26 8.77 -5.78
N LEU A 144 5.02 8.94 -7.08
CA LEU A 144 4.44 7.90 -7.93
C LEU A 144 5.35 6.67 -7.97
N GLN A 145 6.66 6.85 -8.18
CA GLN A 145 7.62 5.74 -8.18
C GLN A 145 7.66 5.00 -6.83
N LEU A 146 7.66 5.73 -5.71
CA LEU A 146 7.63 5.14 -4.37
C LEU A 146 6.34 4.34 -4.13
N LEU A 147 5.17 4.91 -4.45
CA LEU A 147 3.89 4.22 -4.33
C LEU A 147 3.84 2.98 -5.22
N GLN A 148 4.38 3.04 -6.44
CA GLN A 148 4.46 1.89 -7.33
C GLN A 148 5.34 0.78 -6.73
N MET A 149 6.48 1.13 -6.14
CA MET A 149 7.37 0.19 -5.46
C MET A 149 6.70 -0.44 -4.22
N GLU A 150 5.98 0.35 -3.44
CA GLU A 150 5.18 -0.13 -2.31
C GLU A 150 4.10 -1.12 -2.75
N ILE A 151 3.37 -0.81 -3.83
CA ILE A 151 2.39 -1.72 -4.42
C ILE A 151 3.05 -3.03 -4.84
N THR A 152 4.19 -2.98 -5.55
CA THR A 152 4.92 -4.19 -5.94
C THR A 152 5.37 -5.01 -4.73
N LYS A 153 5.88 -4.35 -3.69
CA LYS A 153 6.29 -5.01 -2.44
C LYS A 153 5.11 -5.71 -1.74
N LEU A 154 3.99 -5.01 -1.59
CA LEU A 154 2.78 -5.58 -0.97
C LEU A 154 2.22 -6.74 -1.80
N SER A 155 2.22 -6.64 -3.13
CA SER A 155 1.80 -7.73 -4.02
C SER A 155 2.70 -8.97 -3.90
N GLN A 156 4.01 -8.79 -3.75
CA GLN A 156 4.93 -9.90 -3.49
C GLN A 156 4.63 -10.57 -2.14
N GLN A 157 4.40 -9.78 -1.09
CA GLN A 157 4.01 -10.29 0.23
C GLN A 157 2.70 -11.09 0.17
N LEU A 158 1.69 -10.55 -0.51
CA LEU A 158 0.41 -11.23 -0.71
C LEU A 158 0.59 -12.57 -1.43
N MET A 159 1.39 -12.61 -2.49
CA MET A 159 1.66 -13.84 -3.25
C MET A 159 2.35 -14.92 -2.38
N MET A 160 3.30 -14.53 -1.52
CA MET A 160 3.96 -15.47 -0.61
C MET A 160 2.96 -16.08 0.37
N VAL A 161 2.18 -15.25 1.05
CA VAL A 161 1.17 -15.71 2.03
C VAL A 161 0.11 -16.57 1.35
N GLN A 162 -0.34 -16.20 0.14
CA GLN A 162 -1.32 -16.99 -0.60
C GLN A 162 -0.78 -18.37 -0.98
N ARG A 163 0.51 -18.47 -1.35
CA ARG A 163 1.17 -19.76 -1.62
C ARG A 163 1.26 -20.61 -0.35
N GLU A 164 1.68 -20.02 0.77
CA GLU A 164 1.76 -20.71 2.06
C GLU A 164 0.38 -21.21 2.52
N PHE A 165 -0.64 -20.36 2.43
CA PHE A 165 -2.02 -20.73 2.74
C PHE A 165 -2.51 -21.91 1.89
N SER A 166 -2.28 -21.88 0.57
CA SER A 166 -2.64 -22.98 -0.32
C SER A 166 -1.91 -24.27 0.04
N GLY A 167 -0.62 -24.19 0.40
CA GLY A 167 0.16 -25.33 0.87
C GLY A 167 -0.39 -25.94 2.16
N LEU A 168 -0.67 -25.10 3.16
CA LEU A 168 -1.27 -25.54 4.43
C LEU A 168 -2.67 -26.12 4.23
N LEU A 169 -3.49 -25.55 3.34
CA LEU A 169 -4.81 -26.08 3.02
C LEU A 169 -4.71 -27.48 2.40
N SER A 170 -3.74 -27.72 1.49
CA SER A 170 -3.50 -29.04 0.92
C SER A 170 -3.08 -30.06 1.99
N GLN A 171 -2.14 -29.68 2.87
CA GLN A 171 -1.70 -30.54 3.98
C GLN A 171 -2.85 -30.86 4.93
N ASN A 172 -3.71 -29.87 5.22
CA ASN A 172 -4.88 -30.06 6.07
C ASN A 172 -5.86 -31.07 5.44
N ASN A 173 -6.08 -31.00 4.13
CA ASN A 173 -6.95 -31.94 3.41
C ASN A 173 -6.36 -33.36 3.41
N GLU A 174 -5.05 -33.51 3.21
CA GLU A 174 -4.38 -34.82 3.29
C GLU A 174 -4.52 -35.43 4.69
N LEU A 175 -4.30 -34.65 5.74
CA LEU A 175 -4.45 -35.12 7.12
C LEU A 175 -5.90 -35.52 7.42
N LYS A 176 -6.89 -34.77 6.94
CA LYS A 176 -8.31 -35.14 7.07
C LYS A 176 -8.61 -36.48 6.42
N ILE A 177 -8.13 -36.70 5.19
CA ILE A 177 -8.29 -37.98 4.47
C ILE A 177 -7.63 -39.11 5.26
N ARG A 178 -6.41 -38.88 5.77
CA ARG A 178 -5.68 -39.88 6.54
C ARG A 178 -6.40 -40.26 7.84
N ILE A 179 -6.98 -39.29 8.54
CA ILE A 179 -7.80 -39.53 9.74
C ILE A 179 -9.03 -40.38 9.37
N GLN A 180 -9.76 -40.02 8.31
CA GLN A 180 -10.92 -40.79 7.86
C GLN A 180 -10.58 -42.24 7.51
N GLU A 181 -9.44 -42.47 6.85
CA GLU A 181 -9.01 -43.83 6.54
C GLU A 181 -8.60 -44.60 7.81
N MET A 182 -7.91 -43.96 8.77
CA MET A 182 -7.60 -44.59 10.05
C MET A 182 -8.87 -44.96 10.84
N ASP A 183 -9.89 -44.09 10.83
CA ASP A 183 -11.17 -44.38 11.47
C ASP A 183 -11.86 -45.57 10.82
N ARG A 184 -11.83 -45.67 9.49
CA ARG A 184 -12.38 -46.82 8.75
C ARG A 184 -11.63 -48.12 9.07
N GLN A 185 -10.30 -48.07 9.15
CA GLN A 185 -9.48 -49.23 9.53
C GLN A 185 -9.75 -49.67 10.96
N ARG A 186 -9.94 -48.73 11.89
CA ARG A 186 -10.35 -49.01 13.27
C ARG A 186 -11.69 -49.71 13.31
N GLN A 187 -12.71 -49.19 12.62
CA GLN A 187 -14.04 -49.81 12.56
C GLN A 187 -14.00 -51.25 12.03
N MET A 188 -13.22 -51.51 10.97
CA MET A 188 -13.05 -52.87 10.46
C MET A 188 -12.33 -53.78 11.48
N SER A 189 -11.32 -53.26 12.17
CA SER A 189 -10.61 -54.02 13.20
C SER A 189 -11.55 -54.36 14.36
N ASP A 190 -12.31 -53.39 14.86
CA ASP A 190 -13.30 -53.58 15.93
C ASP A 190 -14.34 -54.64 15.52
N ALA A 191 -14.85 -54.60 14.28
CA ALA A 191 -15.79 -55.60 13.76
C ALA A 191 -15.18 -57.02 13.68
N ILE A 192 -13.90 -57.14 13.30
CA ILE A 192 -13.20 -58.43 13.28
C ILE A 192 -13.01 -58.96 14.72
N PHE A 193 -12.63 -58.10 15.67
CA PHE A 193 -12.48 -58.48 17.07
C PHE A 193 -13.80 -58.94 17.67
N GLU A 194 -14.90 -58.23 17.39
CA GLU A 194 -16.23 -58.60 17.86
C GLU A 194 -16.69 -59.94 17.28
N ALA A 195 -16.48 -60.17 15.98
CA ALA A 195 -16.79 -61.45 15.34
C ALA A 195 -15.96 -62.61 15.93
N MET A 196 -14.65 -62.41 16.11
CA MET A 196 -13.76 -63.39 16.71
C MET A 196 -14.13 -63.70 18.16
N ALA A 197 -14.48 -62.68 18.95
CA ALA A 197 -14.94 -62.84 20.32
C ALA A 197 -16.25 -63.65 20.37
N ALA A 198 -17.18 -63.39 19.45
CA ALA A 198 -18.43 -64.16 19.34
C ALA A 198 -18.18 -65.64 18.99
N GLU A 199 -17.30 -65.93 18.03
CA GLU A 199 -16.91 -67.30 17.69
C GLU A 199 -16.25 -68.03 18.87
N ALA A 200 -15.34 -67.36 19.58
CA ALA A 200 -14.71 -67.92 20.77
C ALA A 200 -15.73 -68.24 21.88
N MET A 201 -16.70 -67.35 22.12
CA MET A 201 -17.79 -67.61 23.07
C MET A 201 -18.65 -68.80 22.63
N GLN A 202 -18.95 -68.92 21.33
CA GLN A 202 -19.70 -70.05 20.79
C GLN A 202 -18.96 -71.38 20.97
N LEU A 203 -17.64 -71.42 20.70
CA LEU A 203 -16.83 -72.61 20.89
C LEU A 203 -16.77 -73.03 22.36
N VAL A 204 -16.63 -72.09 23.29
CA VAL A 204 -16.71 -72.37 24.73
C VAL A 204 -18.08 -72.95 25.09
N GLN A 205 -19.17 -72.37 24.57
CA GLN A 205 -20.52 -72.86 24.82
C GLN A 205 -20.73 -74.29 24.30
N VAL A 206 -20.20 -74.63 23.12
CA VAL A 206 -20.32 -75.97 22.52
C VAL A 206 -19.42 -77.00 23.21
N ALA A 207 -18.16 -76.65 23.48
CA ALA A 207 -17.19 -77.58 24.07
C ALA A 207 -17.49 -77.91 25.54
N PHE A 208 -18.10 -76.98 26.29
CA PHE A 208 -18.42 -77.13 27.70
C PHE A 208 -19.94 -77.26 27.95
N GLY A 209 -20.71 -77.51 26.88
CA GLY A 209 -22.17 -77.36 26.76
C GLY A 209 -23.08 -78.20 27.66
N ASP A 210 -22.58 -78.79 28.74
CA ASP A 210 -23.40 -79.40 29.81
C ASP A 210 -22.72 -79.40 31.20
N GLN A 211 -21.56 -78.74 31.37
CA GLN A 211 -20.79 -78.77 32.63
C GLN A 211 -20.74 -77.44 33.38
N PHE A 212 -21.36 -76.38 32.85
CA PHE A 212 -21.31 -75.06 33.47
C PHE A 212 -22.65 -74.32 33.44
N ASN A 213 -23.58 -74.79 34.27
CA ASN A 213 -24.42 -73.87 35.03
C ASN A 213 -23.51 -73.19 36.07
N TYR A 214 -22.81 -72.11 35.70
CA TYR A 214 -21.92 -71.43 36.65
C TYR A 214 -22.72 -70.64 37.70
N PRO A 215 -22.45 -70.84 39.00
CA PRO A 215 -22.71 -69.79 39.97
C PRO A 215 -21.79 -68.60 39.66
N HIS A 216 -22.39 -67.42 39.58
CA HIS A 216 -21.80 -66.08 39.52
C HIS A 216 -20.29 -65.98 39.89
N VAL A 217 -19.46 -65.61 38.91
CA VAL A 217 -18.06 -65.20 39.10
C VAL A 217 -17.97 -63.66 39.08
N PRO A 218 -17.19 -63.01 39.96
CA PRO A 218 -17.25 -61.57 40.14
C PRO A 218 -16.62 -60.82 38.95
N ASN A 219 -17.32 -59.80 38.51
CA ASN A 219 -17.17 -58.96 37.30
C ASN A 219 -15.82 -58.21 37.12
N GLY A 220 -14.79 -58.48 37.92
CA GLY A 220 -13.59 -57.65 38.03
C GLY A 220 -12.37 -58.05 37.17
N SER A 221 -12.22 -59.32 36.81
CA SER A 221 -10.99 -59.81 36.14
C SER A 221 -11.03 -59.62 34.61
N GLN A 222 -12.21 -59.71 33.99
CA GLN A 222 -12.34 -59.57 32.53
C GLN A 222 -12.14 -58.10 32.07
N GLN A 223 -12.54 -57.13 32.90
CA GLN A 223 -12.32 -55.71 32.63
C GLN A 223 -10.84 -55.31 32.63
N GLN A 224 -10.00 -55.92 33.48
CA GLN A 224 -8.57 -55.57 33.55
C GLN A 224 -7.79 -55.99 32.30
N MET A 225 -8.12 -57.14 31.71
CA MET A 225 -7.46 -57.61 30.48
C MET A 225 -7.84 -56.77 29.27
N SER A 226 -9.11 -56.36 29.16
CA SER A 226 -9.55 -55.49 28.08
C SER A 226 -9.01 -54.07 28.20
N THR A 227 -8.88 -53.52 29.42
CA THR A 227 -8.23 -52.21 29.63
C THR A 227 -6.75 -52.23 29.27
N GLN A 228 -6.03 -53.31 29.57
CA GLN A 228 -4.60 -53.41 29.21
C GLN A 228 -4.37 -53.43 27.70
N MET A 229 -5.18 -54.17 26.95
CA MET A 229 -5.08 -54.23 25.49
C MET A 229 -5.38 -52.87 24.84
N ILE A 230 -6.36 -52.13 25.37
CA ILE A 230 -6.70 -50.77 24.92
C ILE A 230 -5.59 -49.75 25.24
N GLN A 231 -4.85 -49.93 26.35
CA GLN A 231 -3.74 -49.05 26.73
C GLN A 231 -2.53 -49.18 25.80
N LEU A 232 -2.27 -50.38 25.25
CA LEU A 232 -1.15 -50.66 24.35
C LEU A 232 -1.38 -50.17 22.90
N GLN A 233 -2.62 -49.86 22.52
CA GLN A 233 -2.98 -49.47 21.15
C GLN A 233 -3.10 -47.94 20.94
N GLN A 234 -2.96 -47.11 21.98
CA GLN A 234 -2.93 -45.64 21.78
C GLN A 234 -1.60 -45.22 21.14
N PRO A 235 -1.60 -44.57 19.96
CA PRO A 235 -0.41 -43.90 19.46
C PRO A 235 -0.05 -42.77 20.44
N GLN A 236 1.19 -42.75 20.92
CA GLN A 236 1.77 -41.55 21.53
C GLN A 236 1.87 -40.47 20.43
N THR A 237 0.82 -39.70 20.24
CA THR A 237 0.94 -38.37 19.63
C THR A 237 1.53 -37.44 20.66
N GLN A 238 2.86 -37.53 20.80
CA GLN A 238 3.65 -36.51 21.48
C GLN A 238 3.55 -35.22 20.65
N ALA A 239 2.64 -34.33 21.05
CA ALA A 239 2.65 -32.96 20.61
C ALA A 239 3.98 -32.33 21.06
N GLN A 240 4.88 -32.05 20.13
CA GLN A 240 5.98 -31.12 20.38
C GLN A 240 5.40 -29.71 20.51
N PRO A 241 5.68 -28.98 21.60
CA PRO A 241 5.46 -27.54 21.61
C PRO A 241 6.55 -26.90 20.75
N SER A 242 6.18 -26.42 19.55
CA SER A 242 7.01 -25.49 18.79
C SER A 242 7.13 -24.21 19.59
N GLN A 243 8.25 -24.05 20.28
CA GLN A 243 8.62 -22.76 20.84
C GLN A 243 8.87 -21.77 19.70
N THR A 244 8.07 -20.71 19.71
CA THR A 244 8.36 -19.45 19.04
C THR A 244 9.69 -18.91 19.54
N GLN A 245 10.74 -19.00 18.72
CA GLN A 245 11.93 -18.18 18.90
C GLN A 245 11.83 -17.00 17.95
N GLN A 246 11.36 -15.87 18.52
CA GLN A 246 11.76 -14.55 18.08
C GLN A 246 13.29 -14.50 18.02
N ASN A 247 13.83 -14.07 16.89
CA ASN A 247 15.00 -13.21 16.88
C ASN A 247 15.11 -12.48 15.54
N GLN A 248 14.87 -11.17 15.62
CA GLN A 248 15.57 -10.14 14.84
C GLN A 248 16.49 -9.42 15.85
N PRO A 249 17.56 -8.74 15.42
CA PRO A 249 17.69 -8.00 14.16
C PRO A 249 18.63 -8.64 13.12
#